data_AF-A0A5R9R3N8-F1
#
_entry.id   AF-A0A5R9R3N8-F1
#
_cell.length_a   1.000
_cell.length_b   1.000
_cell.length_c   1.000
_cell.angle_alpha   90.00
_cell.angle_beta   90.00
_cell.angle_gamma   90.00
#
_symmetry.space_group_name_H-M   'P 1'
#
loop_
_entity.id
_entity.type
_entity.pdbx_description
1 polymer ?
#
loop_
_entity_poly.entity_id
_entity_poly.type
_entity_poly.pdbx_seq_one_letter_code
_entity_poly.pdbx_strand_id
1 'polypeptide(L)' 'MLNNEVERSPTPSRDTELCQLLLGVRRGDVIHPHLKRLLVHLGFTELHGLQLALTGKGRLLLES' A
#
# COMPACT_ATOMS: atom_id res chain seq x y z
N MET A 1 -22.96 20.64 29.48
CA MET A 1 -23.29 19.67 28.41
C MET A 1 -21.96 19.21 27.82
N LEU A 2 -21.62 17.93 27.98
CA LEU A 2 -20.33 17.38 27.52
C LEU A 2 -20.39 17.21 26.00
N ASN A 3 -19.52 17.90 25.29
CA ASN A 3 -19.34 17.72 23.84
C ASN A 3 -18.66 16.36 23.62
N ASN A 4 -19.43 15.38 23.17
CA ASN A 4 -18.91 14.12 22.64
C ASN A 4 -18.28 14.40 21.28
N GLU A 5 -16.99 14.77 21.30
CA GLU A 5 -16.12 14.66 20.13
C GLU A 5 -15.92 13.17 19.86
N VAL A 6 -16.84 12.59 19.09
CA VAL A 6 -16.65 11.29 18.45
C VAL A 6 -15.48 11.48 17.49
N GLU A 7 -14.27 11.12 17.94
CA GLU A 7 -13.12 10.85 17.09
C GLU A 7 -13.59 9.87 16.00
N ARG A 8 -13.97 10.44 14.85
CA ARG A 8 -14.16 9.65 13.64
C ARG A 8 -12.78 9.18 13.23
N SER A 9 -12.40 7.99 13.68
CA SER A 9 -11.36 7.21 13.02
C SER A 9 -11.65 7.30 11.52
N PRO A 10 -10.73 7.82 10.68
CA PRO A 10 -11.00 7.91 9.26
C PRO A 10 -11.30 6.49 8.78
N THR A 11 -12.48 6.29 8.21
CA THR A 11 -12.86 5.02 7.58
C THR A 11 -11.71 4.69 6.63
N PRO A 12 -10.99 3.56 6.79
CA PRO A 12 -9.95 3.21 5.86
C PRO A 12 -10.62 3.06 4.50
N SER A 13 -10.44 4.04 3.62
CA SER A 13 -10.75 3.83 2.22
C SER A 13 -9.94 2.61 1.82
N ARG A 14 -10.59 1.65 1.17
CA ARG A 14 -9.98 0.36 0.81
C ARG A 14 -8.69 0.54 0.00
N ASP A 15 -8.58 1.69 -0.68
CA ASP A 15 -7.40 2.11 -1.43
C ASP A 15 -6.28 2.61 -0.52
N THR A 16 -6.57 3.15 0.66
CA THR A 16 -5.56 3.67 1.61
C THR A 16 -4.60 2.57 2.08
N GLU A 17 -5.09 1.37 2.37
CA GLU A 17 -4.24 0.25 2.82
C GLU A 17 -3.31 -0.23 1.69
N LEU A 18 -3.83 -0.33 0.47
CA LEU A 18 -3.02 -0.69 -0.69
C LEU A 18 -1.98 0.40 -0.98
N CYS A 19 -2.36 1.67 -0.94
CA CYS A 19 -1.44 2.79 -1.11
C CYS A 19 -0.33 2.78 -0.05
N GLN A 20 -0.65 2.53 1.22
CA GLN A 20 0.34 2.39 2.28
C GLN A 20 1.32 1.25 2.02
N LEU A 21 0.81 0.10 1.55
CA LEU A 21 1.66 -1.03 1.16
C LEU A 21 2.60 -0.67 0.01
N LEU A 22 2.09 -0.03 -1.05
CA LEU A 22 2.90 0.38 -2.19
C LEU A 22 3.93 1.47 -1.82
N LEU A 23 3.59 2.37 -0.89
CA LEU A 23 4.54 3.31 -0.32
C LEU A 23 5.65 2.61 0.45
N GLY A 24 5.33 1.56 1.21
CA GLY A 24 6.32 0.73 1.88
C GLY A 24 7.27 0.04 0.90
N VAL A 25 6.74 -0.52 -0.21
CA VAL A 25 7.56 -1.08 -1.30
C VAL A 25 8.53 -0.03 -1.83
N ARG A 26 8.04 1.18 -2.11
CA ARG A 26 8.85 2.28 -2.64
C ARG A 26 9.97 2.71 -1.67
N ARG A 27 9.74 2.59 -0.36
CA ARG A 27 10.73 2.90 0.69
C ARG A 27 11.72 1.76 0.94
N GLY A 28 11.45 0.56 0.40
CA GLY A 28 12.24 -0.63 0.66
C GLY A 28 11.88 -1.34 1.97
N ASP A 29 10.67 -1.13 2.46
CA ASP A 29 10.19 -1.75 3.70
C ASP A 29 10.08 -3.28 3.55
N VAL A 30 10.31 -3.98 4.66
CA VAL A 30 10.15 -5.43 4.71
C VAL A 30 8.67 -5.78 4.68
N ILE A 31 8.27 -6.52 3.65
CA ILE A 31 6.88 -6.91 3.43
C ILE A 31 6.74 -8.43 3.60
N HIS A 32 5.63 -8.85 4.19
CA HIS A 32 5.32 -10.26 4.38
C HIS A 32 5.38 -11.04 3.04
N PRO A 33 6.02 -12.23 2.97
CA PRO A 33 6.23 -12.95 1.72
C PRO A 33 4.96 -13.24 0.91
N HIS A 34 3.84 -13.55 1.58
CA HIS A 34 2.55 -13.77 0.90
C HIS A 34 2.01 -12.49 0.29
N LEU A 35 2.17 -11.36 0.97
CA LEU A 35 1.71 -10.06 0.50
C LEU A 35 2.54 -9.59 -0.68
N LYS A 36 3.86 -9.80 -0.63
CA LYS A 36 4.77 -9.62 -1.77
C LYS A 36 4.30 -10.41 -2.99
N ARG A 37 4.02 -11.72 -2.84
CA ARG A 37 3.52 -12.55 -3.95
C ARG A 37 2.19 -12.04 -4.49
N LEU A 38 1.29 -11.61 -3.62
CA LEU A 38 0.01 -11.04 -4.02
C LEU A 38 0.17 -9.75 -4.82
N LEU A 39 1.01 -8.81 -4.37
CA LEU A 39 1.25 -7.55 -5.08
C LEU A 39 1.89 -7.77 -6.46
N VAL A 40 2.77 -8.77 -6.58
CA VAL A 40 3.36 -9.18 -7.87
C VAL A 40 2.29 -9.81 -8.76
N HIS A 41 1.46 -10.70 -8.22
CA HIS A 41 0.38 -11.36 -8.96
C HIS A 41 -0.66 -10.35 -9.47
N LEU A 42 -0.98 -9.32 -8.68
CA LEU A 42 -1.88 -8.23 -9.07
C LEU A 42 -1.22 -7.22 -10.04
N GLY A 43 0.09 -7.32 -10.25
CA GLY A 43 0.84 -6.47 -11.18
C GLY A 43 1.08 -5.05 -10.67
N PHE A 44 0.97 -4.80 -9.37
CA PHE A 44 1.34 -3.51 -8.75
C PHE A 44 2.84 -3.42 -8.46
N THR A 45 3.48 -4.58 -8.25
CA THR A 45 4.92 -4.68 -8.02
C THR A 45 5.55 -5.74 -8.90
N GLU A 46 6.87 -5.69 -9.03
CA GLU A 46 7.67 -6.66 -9.74
C GLU A 46 8.99 -6.92 -9.02
N LEU A 47 9.57 -8.09 -9.26
CA LEU A 47 10.82 -8.52 -8.66
C LEU A 47 11.99 -8.15 -9.56
N HIS A 48 12.86 -7.27 -9.07
CA HIS A 48 14.14 -6.91 -9.70
C HIS A 48 15.26 -7.54 -8.89
N GLY A 49 15.63 -8.78 -9.25
CA GLY A 49 16.53 -9.60 -8.44
C GLY A 49 15.93 -9.89 -7.07
N LEU A 50 16.58 -9.39 -6.01
CA LEU A 50 16.11 -9.53 -4.63
C LEU A 50 15.16 -8.40 -4.18
N GLN A 51 15.10 -7.31 -4.95
CA GLN A 51 14.32 -6.13 -4.59
C GLN A 51 12.92 -6.20 -5.19
N LEU A 52 11.97 -5.57 -4.49
CA LEU A 52 10.60 -5.40 -4.94
C LEU A 52 10.46 -3.96 -5.44
N ALA A 53 10.03 -3.76 -6.68
CA ALA A 53 9.87 -2.46 -7.30
C ALA A 53 8.40 -2.23 -7.68
N LEU A 54 7.98 -0.97 -7.74
CA LEU A 54 6.66 -0.59 -8.24
C LEU A 54 6.61 -0.65 -9.77
N THR A 55 5.56 -1.25 -10.31
CA THR A 55 5.23 -1.17 -11.73
C THR A 55 4.62 0.19 -12.08
N GLY A 56 4.42 0.48 -13.37
CA GLY A 56 3.67 1.67 -13.79
C GLY A 56 2.26 1.75 -13.18
N LYS A 57 1.56 0.62 -13.07
CA LYS A 57 0.24 0.55 -12.41
C LYS A 57 0.31 0.90 -10.93
N GLY A 58 1.31 0.37 -10.23
CA GLY A 58 1.54 0.67 -8.81
C GLY A 58 1.88 2.15 -8.57
N ARG A 59 2.60 2.79 -9.49
CA ARG A 59 2.91 4.22 -9.43
C ARG A 59 1.67 5.09 -9.65
N LEU A 60 0.87 4.79 -10.67
CA LEU A 60 -0.38 5.52 -10.95
C LEU A 60 -1.34 5.49 -9.75
N LEU A 61 -1.42 4.35 -9.05
CA LEU A 61 -2.25 4.21 -7.86
C LEU A 61 -1.78 5.08 -6.68
N LEU A 62 -0.51 5.49 -6.66
CA LEU A 62 0.03 6.44 -5.66
C LEU A 62 -0.10 7.91 -6.07
N GLU A 63 -0.38 8.17 -7.35
CA GLU A 63 -0.52 9.52 -7.92
C GLU A 63 -1.99 9.96 -8.04
N SER A 64 -2.93 9.04 -7.75
CA SER A 64 -4.39 9.26 -7.75
C SER A 64 -4.89 9.69 -6.38
#